data_AF-A0A965GGM2-F1
#
_entry.id   AF-A0A965GGM2-F1
#
_cell.length_a   1.000
_cell.length_b   1.000
_cell.length_c   1.000
_cell.angle_alpha   90.00
_cell.angle_beta   90.00
_cell.angle_gamma   90.00
#
_symmetry.space_group_name_H-M   'P 1'
#
loop_
_entity.id
_entity.type
_entity.pdbx_description
1 polymer ?
#
loop_
_entity_poly.entity_id
_entity_poly.type
_entity_poly.pdbx_seq_one_letter_code
_entity_poly.pdbx_strand_id
1 'polypeptide(L)'
;SAQFCRDELTKFNVDHELIVDDARPTTLKQRFRSRGKTLLRVSHLVQRSVDEPIQKSLVASVKNACANADLLIFSDFNYGCLHQNVVDQLVEIATKNKMRIVADSQSSSQIGDISRFKNADLITPTEREARLALRNTEDGLVVIAQSVCLSAEAKSVTLKLGEQGVLLHGRWGKDWETDQIPALNSAPHDVAGAGDCLLVATSMAMTVGANMWESGLLGSLAAAIQVGRVGNTPITQNELLHEFNHSKRTSARVGGVRAVLLAAGLGTRLRPLTDTVPKCLVPIKGKPLLDIWVESLLHAGVKRILVNLHYKHELVEDHIANSAYRDQVETVFEPELLGTAGTLVANRDFFKGEDGMYIHADNYSEVDISQLIELHIQRPKNCLMTMLAFRTDTPQTCGILELDDQNVLQKMYEKSPEN
;
A
#
# COMPACT_ATOMS: atom_id res chain seq x y z
N SER A 1 16.30 -19.29 -18.90
CA SER A 1 14.99 -18.86 -18.36
C SER A 1 14.18 -20.05 -17.88
N ALA A 2 13.93 -21.09 -18.69
CA ALA A 2 13.21 -22.29 -18.24
C ALA A 2 13.79 -22.94 -16.97
N GLN A 3 15.12 -23.17 -16.93
CA GLN A 3 15.79 -23.72 -15.76
C GLN A 3 15.60 -22.85 -14.51
N PHE A 4 15.76 -21.53 -14.66
CA PHE A 4 15.52 -20.57 -13.59
C PHE A 4 14.09 -20.66 -13.03
N CYS A 5 13.07 -20.79 -13.88
CA CYS A 5 11.68 -20.98 -13.43
C CYS A 5 11.52 -22.27 -12.62
N ARG A 6 12.11 -23.38 -13.08
CA ARG A 6 12.09 -24.67 -12.36
C ARG A 6 12.76 -24.57 -10.99
N ASP A 7 13.94 -23.95 -10.95
CA ASP A 7 14.73 -23.80 -9.72
C ASP A 7 13.99 -22.94 -8.70
N GLU A 8 13.40 -21.81 -9.10
CA GLU A 8 12.64 -20.95 -8.20
C GLU A 8 11.35 -21.61 -7.71
N LEU A 9 10.61 -22.34 -8.57
CA LEU A 9 9.42 -23.09 -8.14
C LEU A 9 9.79 -24.16 -7.10
N THR A 10 10.89 -24.89 -7.34
CA THR A 10 11.40 -25.90 -6.41
C THR A 10 11.83 -25.27 -5.08
N LYS A 11 12.53 -24.15 -5.13
CA LYS A 11 12.99 -23.38 -3.96
C LYS A 11 11.83 -22.93 -3.07
N PHE A 12 10.69 -22.56 -3.67
CA PHE A 12 9.48 -22.19 -2.92
C PHE A 12 8.54 -23.37 -2.65
N ASN A 13 9.00 -24.61 -2.89
CA ASN A 13 8.25 -25.84 -2.65
C ASN A 13 6.88 -25.84 -3.34
N VAL A 14 6.85 -25.35 -4.59
CA VAL A 14 5.67 -25.35 -5.45
C VAL A 14 5.72 -26.57 -6.36
N ASP A 15 4.74 -27.47 -6.21
CA ASP A 15 4.52 -28.58 -7.13
C ASP A 15 4.21 -28.03 -8.52
N HIS A 16 4.96 -28.48 -9.52
CA HIS A 16 4.88 -27.92 -10.86
C HIS A 16 5.02 -28.98 -11.95
N GLU A 17 4.27 -28.78 -13.04
CA GLU A 17 4.43 -29.52 -14.28
C GLU A 17 4.75 -28.53 -15.41
N LEU A 18 5.94 -28.67 -16.00
CA LEU A 18 6.41 -27.78 -17.06
C LEU A 18 6.35 -28.51 -18.41
N ILE A 19 5.51 -28.01 -19.31
CA ILE A 19 5.39 -28.52 -20.68
C ILE A 19 6.35 -27.74 -21.57
N VAL A 20 7.17 -28.47 -22.34
CA VAL A 20 8.18 -27.90 -23.22
C VAL A 20 7.60 -27.69 -24.62
N ASP A 21 7.84 -26.51 -25.19
CA ASP A 21 7.51 -26.13 -26.57
C ASP A 21 8.78 -25.60 -27.23
N ASP A 22 9.41 -26.41 -28.08
CA ASP A 22 10.68 -26.07 -28.75
C ASP A 22 10.56 -24.87 -29.70
N ALA A 23 9.35 -24.53 -30.12
CA ALA A 23 9.08 -23.45 -31.05
C ALA A 23 8.63 -22.16 -30.33
N ARG A 24 8.80 -22.10 -29.01
CA ARG A 24 8.51 -20.92 -28.18
C ARG A 24 9.63 -20.69 -27.14
N PRO A 25 10.27 -19.50 -27.11
CA PRO A 25 11.17 -19.16 -26.01
C PRO A 25 10.37 -18.94 -24.73
N THR A 26 10.91 -19.37 -23.59
CA THR A 26 10.35 -19.00 -22.28
C THR A 26 10.33 -17.49 -22.12
N THR A 27 9.17 -16.93 -21.79
CA THR A 27 8.96 -15.49 -21.62
C THR A 27 9.97 -14.88 -20.66
N LEU A 28 10.71 -13.88 -21.12
CA LEU A 28 11.68 -13.14 -20.31
C LEU A 28 11.46 -11.63 -20.46
N LYS A 29 11.20 -10.95 -19.34
CA LYS A 29 11.05 -9.49 -19.27
C LYS A 29 12.26 -8.90 -18.54
N GLN A 30 13.21 -8.32 -19.27
CA GLN A 30 14.40 -7.68 -18.71
C GLN A 30 14.17 -6.18 -18.55
N ARG A 31 14.53 -5.62 -17.39
CA ARG A 31 14.45 -4.19 -17.09
C ARG A 31 15.87 -3.67 -16.82
N PHE A 32 16.32 -2.71 -17.61
CA PHE A 32 17.59 -2.00 -17.41
C PHE A 32 17.32 -0.76 -16.56
N ARG A 33 17.95 -0.66 -15.41
CA ARG A 33 17.77 0.43 -14.44
C ARG A 33 19.08 1.20 -14.22
N SER A 34 18.97 2.52 -14.01
CA SER A 34 20.07 3.38 -13.59
C SER A 34 19.55 4.42 -12.59
N ARG A 35 20.27 4.63 -11.48
CA ARG A 35 19.88 5.57 -10.40
C ARG A 35 18.41 5.41 -9.96
N GLY A 36 17.95 4.18 -9.80
CA GLY A 36 16.57 3.86 -9.39
C GLY A 36 15.49 3.99 -10.47
N LYS A 37 15.82 4.53 -11.66
CA LYS A 37 14.87 4.68 -12.77
C LYS A 37 15.02 3.55 -13.80
N THR A 38 13.90 3.04 -14.30
CA THR A 38 13.89 2.10 -15.43
C THR A 38 14.14 2.86 -16.73
N LEU A 39 15.23 2.53 -17.43
CA LEU A 39 15.62 3.14 -18.70
C LEU A 39 15.04 2.40 -19.91
N LEU A 40 15.10 1.06 -19.87
CA LEU A 40 14.71 0.22 -20.99
C LEU A 40 14.07 -1.07 -20.47
N ARG A 41 13.05 -1.55 -21.20
CA ARG A 41 12.45 -2.87 -20.99
C ARG A 41 12.54 -3.66 -22.28
N VAL A 42 13.18 -4.83 -22.22
CA VAL A 42 13.29 -5.78 -23.34
C VAL A 42 12.48 -7.02 -22.99
N SER A 43 11.58 -7.42 -23.89
CA SER A 43 10.73 -8.59 -23.69
C SER A 43 11.02 -9.62 -24.78
N HIS A 44 11.43 -10.82 -24.38
CA HIS A 44 11.53 -11.99 -25.26
C HIS A 44 10.28 -12.83 -25.05
N LEU A 45 9.35 -12.80 -26.01
CA LEU A 45 8.07 -13.51 -25.94
C LEU A 45 7.56 -13.86 -27.33
N VAL A 46 6.65 -14.83 -27.39
CA VAL A 46 5.88 -15.21 -28.58
C VAL A 46 4.40 -15.16 -28.22
N GLN A 47 3.57 -14.63 -29.13
CA GLN A 47 2.13 -14.39 -28.89
C GLN A 47 1.22 -15.37 -29.63
N ARG A 48 1.76 -16.24 -30.49
CA ARG A 48 0.95 -17.24 -31.21
C ARG A 48 0.38 -18.26 -30.24
N SER A 49 -0.82 -18.75 -30.50
CA SER A 49 -1.42 -19.87 -29.75
C SER A 49 -0.50 -21.10 -29.76
N VAL A 50 -0.50 -21.84 -28.65
CA VAL A 50 0.16 -23.15 -28.58
C VAL A 50 -0.51 -24.15 -29.53
N ASP A 51 0.28 -25.06 -30.10
CA ASP A 51 -0.20 -26.08 -31.01
C ASP A 51 -1.03 -27.15 -30.28
N GLU A 52 -1.90 -27.88 -31.00
CA GLU A 52 -2.83 -28.85 -30.41
C GLU A 52 -2.19 -29.89 -29.48
N PRO A 53 -1.00 -30.45 -29.75
CA PRO A 53 -0.36 -31.40 -28.83
C PRO A 53 -0.07 -30.79 -27.46
N ILE A 54 0.42 -29.55 -27.44
CA ILE A 54 0.70 -28.80 -26.20
C ILE A 54 -0.60 -28.46 -25.47
N GLN A 55 -1.66 -28.09 -26.20
CA GLN A 55 -3.00 -27.89 -25.62
C GLN A 55 -3.50 -29.14 -24.90
N LYS A 56 -3.37 -30.32 -25.54
CA LYS A 56 -3.77 -31.61 -24.95
C LYS A 56 -2.95 -31.94 -23.70
N SER A 57 -1.64 -31.69 -23.72
CA SER A 57 -0.77 -31.86 -22.55
C SER A 57 -1.17 -30.94 -21.40
N LEU A 58 -1.48 -29.67 -21.67
CA LEU A 58 -1.94 -28.70 -20.65
C LEU A 58 -3.22 -29.19 -19.97
N VAL A 59 -4.21 -29.60 -20.75
CA VAL A 59 -5.48 -30.11 -20.22
C VAL A 59 -5.27 -31.38 -19.39
N ALA A 60 -4.43 -32.31 -19.87
CA ALA A 60 -4.14 -33.55 -19.15
C ALA A 60 -3.44 -33.29 -17.80
N SER A 61 -2.44 -32.39 -17.79
CA SER A 61 -1.72 -31.98 -16.59
C SER A 61 -2.66 -31.41 -15.53
N VAL A 62 -3.46 -30.41 -15.90
CA VAL A 62 -4.40 -29.76 -14.96
C VAL A 62 -5.46 -30.76 -14.49
N LYS A 63 -5.96 -31.64 -15.36
CA LYS A 63 -6.92 -32.68 -14.97
C LYS A 63 -6.36 -33.59 -13.87
N ASN A 64 -5.08 -33.94 -13.92
CA ASN A 64 -4.43 -34.74 -12.89
C ASN A 64 -4.30 -33.96 -11.57
N ALA A 65 -3.96 -32.67 -11.65
CA ALA A 65 -3.85 -31.80 -10.48
C ALA A 65 -5.21 -31.51 -9.81
N CYS A 66 -6.29 -31.42 -10.59
CA CYS A 66 -7.64 -31.11 -10.10
C CYS A 66 -8.21 -32.13 -9.10
N ALA A 67 -7.68 -33.37 -9.05
CA ALA A 67 -8.19 -34.40 -8.15
C ALA A 67 -8.14 -34.02 -6.66
N ASN A 68 -7.20 -33.13 -6.28
CA ASN A 68 -6.96 -32.73 -4.89
C ASN A 68 -6.94 -31.21 -4.72
N ALA A 69 -7.57 -30.45 -5.62
CA ALA A 69 -7.52 -28.99 -5.61
C ALA A 69 -8.92 -28.39 -5.39
N ASP A 70 -8.99 -27.32 -4.60
CA ASP A 70 -10.25 -26.58 -4.33
C ASP A 70 -10.41 -25.33 -5.22
N LEU A 71 -9.33 -24.88 -5.86
CA LEU A 71 -9.24 -23.60 -6.55
C LEU A 71 -8.44 -23.74 -7.85
N LEU A 72 -9.01 -23.23 -8.95
CA LEU A 72 -8.35 -23.03 -10.24
C LEU A 72 -8.20 -21.53 -10.50
N ILE A 73 -6.95 -21.06 -10.67
CA ILE A 73 -6.64 -19.67 -11.01
C ILE A 73 -6.11 -19.60 -12.44
N PHE A 74 -6.77 -18.83 -13.29
CA PHE A 74 -6.24 -18.42 -14.59
C PHE A 74 -5.47 -17.11 -14.43
N SER A 75 -4.15 -17.16 -14.65
CA SER A 75 -3.30 -15.96 -14.76
C SER A 75 -2.88 -15.79 -16.23
N ASP A 76 -3.70 -15.06 -16.99
CA ASP A 76 -3.51 -14.94 -18.44
C ASP A 76 -2.82 -13.62 -18.80
N PHE A 77 -1.57 -13.72 -19.28
CA PHE A 77 -0.81 -12.59 -19.81
C PHE A 77 -1.08 -12.36 -21.31
N ASN A 78 -2.02 -13.08 -21.92
CA ASN A 78 -2.39 -13.02 -23.32
C ASN A 78 -1.25 -13.38 -24.31
N TYR A 79 -0.31 -14.23 -23.90
CA TYR A 79 0.80 -14.71 -24.74
C TYR A 79 0.48 -16.02 -25.50
N GLY A 80 -0.79 -16.41 -25.59
CA GLY A 80 -1.23 -17.55 -26.38
C GLY A 80 -1.00 -18.92 -25.74
N CYS A 81 -0.71 -19.00 -24.44
CA CYS A 81 -0.67 -20.28 -23.71
C CYS A 81 -2.09 -20.80 -23.42
N LEU A 82 -2.96 -19.90 -22.97
CA LEU A 82 -4.36 -20.20 -22.66
C LEU A 82 -5.22 -20.01 -23.90
N HIS A 83 -5.10 -20.93 -24.86
CA HIS A 83 -6.00 -20.98 -26.02
C HIS A 83 -7.47 -21.20 -25.55
N GLN A 84 -8.47 -20.70 -26.28
CA GLN A 84 -9.87 -20.76 -25.81
C GLN A 84 -10.34 -22.19 -25.55
N ASN A 85 -9.98 -23.12 -26.44
CA ASN A 85 -10.28 -24.54 -26.26
C ASN A 85 -9.68 -25.13 -24.96
N VAL A 86 -8.52 -24.63 -24.51
CA VAL A 86 -7.93 -25.02 -23.22
C VAL A 86 -8.74 -24.43 -22.08
N VAL A 87 -9.04 -23.13 -22.13
CA VAL A 87 -9.85 -22.45 -21.10
C VAL A 87 -11.19 -23.15 -20.91
N ASP A 88 -11.92 -23.42 -21.99
CA ASP A 88 -13.24 -24.05 -21.94
C ASP A 88 -13.18 -25.45 -21.29
N GLN A 89 -12.21 -26.29 -21.68
CA GLN A 89 -12.02 -27.62 -21.09
C GLN A 89 -11.63 -27.55 -19.60
N LEU A 90 -10.78 -26.60 -19.22
CA LEU A 90 -10.37 -26.43 -17.82
C LEU A 90 -11.53 -25.92 -16.94
N VAL A 91 -12.36 -25.02 -17.46
CA VAL A 91 -13.59 -24.58 -16.78
C VAL A 91 -14.56 -25.75 -16.59
N GLU A 92 -14.73 -26.62 -17.60
CA GLU A 92 -15.56 -27.81 -17.48
C GLU A 92 -15.04 -28.78 -16.40
N ILE A 93 -13.73 -29.04 -16.40
CA ILE A 93 -13.07 -29.89 -15.40
C ILE A 93 -13.24 -29.30 -13.98
N ALA A 94 -12.97 -28.01 -13.80
CA ALA A 94 -13.10 -27.34 -12.51
C ALA A 94 -14.54 -27.36 -12.00
N THR A 95 -15.51 -27.08 -12.88
CA THR A 95 -16.95 -27.12 -12.56
C THR A 95 -17.38 -28.52 -12.12
N LYS A 96 -16.95 -29.57 -12.84
CA LYS A 96 -17.26 -30.96 -12.50
C LYS A 96 -16.69 -31.38 -11.13
N ASN A 97 -15.51 -30.87 -10.80
CA ASN A 97 -14.86 -31.11 -9.51
C ASN A 97 -15.32 -30.13 -8.41
N LYS A 98 -16.28 -29.24 -8.70
CA LYS A 98 -16.78 -28.20 -7.78
C LYS A 98 -15.69 -27.27 -7.24
N MET A 99 -14.66 -27.06 -8.04
CA MET A 99 -13.58 -26.12 -7.71
C MET A 99 -14.08 -24.69 -7.89
N ARG A 100 -13.54 -23.78 -7.09
CA ARG A 100 -13.68 -22.35 -7.34
C ARG A 100 -12.82 -21.96 -8.55
N ILE A 101 -13.37 -21.11 -9.42
CA ILE A 101 -12.70 -20.63 -10.63
C ILE A 101 -12.45 -19.14 -10.51
N VAL A 102 -11.20 -18.72 -10.62
CA VAL A 102 -10.82 -17.29 -10.61
C VAL A 102 -9.97 -16.97 -11.82
N ALA A 103 -10.12 -15.77 -12.39
CA ALA A 103 -9.33 -15.34 -13.53
C ALA A 103 -8.81 -13.90 -13.42
N ASP A 104 -7.59 -13.69 -13.92
CA ASP A 104 -7.02 -12.37 -14.21
C ASP A 104 -6.53 -12.34 -15.66
N SER A 105 -7.07 -11.42 -16.46
CA SER A 105 -6.67 -11.20 -17.85
C SER A 105 -5.76 -9.97 -17.91
N GLN A 106 -4.47 -10.21 -17.68
CA GLN A 106 -3.46 -9.16 -17.67
C GLN A 106 -3.13 -8.73 -19.09
N SER A 107 -3.63 -7.57 -19.46
CA SER A 107 -3.52 -6.97 -20.79
C SER A 107 -2.66 -5.71 -20.75
N SER A 108 -1.55 -5.74 -19.99
CA SER A 108 -0.65 -4.58 -19.78
C SER A 108 -0.06 -3.98 -21.07
N SER A 109 -0.08 -4.70 -22.19
CA SER A 109 0.39 -4.24 -23.50
C SER A 109 -0.41 -4.78 -24.69
N GLN A 110 -1.55 -5.43 -24.44
CA GLN A 110 -2.31 -6.19 -25.43
C GLN A 110 -3.81 -5.98 -25.22
N ILE A 111 -4.62 -6.40 -26.19
CA ILE A 111 -6.08 -6.45 -26.04
C ILE A 111 -6.40 -7.86 -25.54
N GLY A 112 -6.68 -7.99 -24.24
CA GLY A 112 -7.23 -9.21 -23.65
C GLY A 112 -8.75 -9.11 -23.57
N ASP A 113 -9.43 -10.24 -23.72
CA ASP A 113 -10.88 -10.33 -23.53
C ASP A 113 -11.16 -10.96 -22.17
N ILE A 114 -11.69 -10.16 -21.24
CA ILE A 114 -12.05 -10.62 -19.89
C ILE A 114 -13.24 -11.60 -19.94
N SER A 115 -14.12 -11.46 -20.95
CA SER A 115 -15.34 -12.27 -21.07
C SER A 115 -15.08 -13.74 -21.42
N ARG A 116 -13.84 -14.07 -21.78
CA ARG A 116 -13.44 -15.42 -22.18
C ARG A 116 -13.45 -16.45 -21.05
N PHE A 117 -13.38 -15.99 -19.79
CA PHE A 117 -13.40 -16.84 -18.60
C PHE A 117 -14.83 -16.99 -18.09
N LYS A 118 -15.65 -17.71 -18.87
CA LYS A 118 -17.06 -17.89 -18.54
C LYS A 118 -17.25 -18.63 -17.22
N ASN A 119 -18.28 -18.25 -16.47
CA ASN A 119 -18.67 -18.86 -15.19
C ASN A 119 -17.62 -18.75 -14.07
N ALA A 120 -16.69 -17.79 -14.15
CA ALA A 120 -15.74 -17.54 -13.09
C ALA A 120 -16.45 -17.06 -11.80
N ASP A 121 -15.99 -17.51 -10.63
CA ASP A 121 -16.46 -17.00 -9.34
C ASP A 121 -15.95 -15.58 -9.07
N LEU A 122 -14.74 -15.28 -9.53
CA LEU A 122 -14.12 -13.96 -9.42
C LEU A 122 -13.30 -13.64 -10.68
N ILE A 123 -13.37 -12.39 -11.10
CA ILE A 123 -12.46 -11.82 -12.10
C ILE A 123 -11.83 -10.54 -11.53
N THR A 124 -10.54 -10.32 -11.77
CA THR A 124 -9.82 -9.17 -11.18
C THR A 124 -9.22 -8.20 -12.19
N PRO A 125 -9.97 -7.61 -13.14
CA PRO A 125 -9.38 -6.73 -14.14
C PRO A 125 -8.97 -5.38 -13.54
N THR A 126 -8.08 -4.66 -14.20
CA THR A 126 -7.93 -3.20 -13.99
C THR A 126 -9.09 -2.45 -14.62
N GLU A 127 -9.36 -1.21 -14.16
CA GLU A 127 -10.34 -0.34 -14.81
C GLU A 127 -10.10 -0.23 -16.32
N ARG A 128 -8.84 -0.02 -16.72
CA ARG A 128 -8.46 0.09 -18.12
C ARG A 128 -8.82 -1.16 -18.91
N GLU A 129 -8.53 -2.35 -18.38
CA GLU A 129 -8.85 -3.62 -19.05
C GLU A 129 -10.36 -3.81 -19.16
N ALA A 130 -11.12 -3.53 -18.11
CA ALA A 130 -12.58 -3.63 -18.12
C ALA A 130 -13.22 -2.70 -19.16
N ARG A 131 -12.80 -1.44 -19.22
CA ARG A 131 -13.29 -0.46 -20.19
C ARG A 131 -12.96 -0.84 -21.63
N LEU A 132 -11.74 -1.34 -21.86
CA LEU A 132 -11.31 -1.80 -23.18
C LEU A 132 -12.11 -3.02 -23.65
N ALA A 133 -12.32 -4.00 -22.77
CA ALA A 133 -13.09 -5.20 -23.08
C ALA A 133 -14.55 -4.87 -23.43
N LEU A 134 -15.17 -3.95 -22.68
CA LEU A 134 -16.55 -3.52 -22.88
C LEU A 134 -16.74 -2.45 -23.96
N ARG A 135 -15.63 -1.89 -24.49
CA ARG A 135 -15.64 -0.71 -25.37
C ARG A 135 -16.44 0.45 -24.77
N ASN A 136 -16.25 0.71 -23.47
CA ASN A 136 -17.04 1.66 -22.70
C ASN A 136 -16.15 2.61 -21.89
N THR A 137 -16.10 3.88 -22.29
CA THR A 137 -15.27 4.93 -21.67
C THR A 137 -16.04 5.89 -20.77
N GLU A 138 -17.37 5.89 -20.85
CA GLU A 138 -18.21 6.96 -20.29
C GLU A 138 -18.86 6.57 -18.96
N ASP A 139 -19.23 5.30 -18.81
CA ASP A 139 -20.03 4.88 -17.66
C ASP A 139 -19.23 4.85 -16.35
N GLY A 140 -19.95 5.01 -15.23
CA GLY A 140 -19.40 4.92 -13.88
C GLY A 140 -18.92 3.51 -13.53
N LEU A 141 -18.02 3.42 -12.54
CA LEU A 141 -17.33 2.17 -12.17
C LEU A 141 -18.28 1.02 -11.82
N VAL A 142 -19.40 1.30 -11.14
CA VAL A 142 -20.40 0.29 -10.79
C VAL A 142 -21.03 -0.34 -12.03
N VAL A 143 -21.35 0.47 -13.05
CA VAL A 143 -21.92 -0.01 -14.32
C VAL A 143 -20.91 -0.84 -15.09
N ILE A 144 -19.65 -0.40 -15.12
CA ILE A 144 -18.54 -1.14 -15.72
C ILE A 144 -18.36 -2.48 -15.03
N ALA A 145 -18.28 -2.50 -13.69
CA ALA A 145 -18.11 -3.72 -12.90
C ALA A 145 -19.26 -4.71 -13.13
N GLN A 146 -20.51 -4.23 -13.10
CA GLN A 146 -21.68 -5.05 -13.38
C GLN A 146 -21.66 -5.61 -14.81
N SER A 147 -21.28 -4.80 -15.79
CA SER A 147 -21.19 -5.21 -17.20
C SER A 147 -20.11 -6.27 -17.42
N VAL A 148 -18.97 -6.18 -16.71
CA VAL A 148 -17.94 -7.24 -16.71
C VAL A 148 -18.52 -8.55 -16.19
N CYS A 149 -19.19 -8.53 -15.03
CA CYS A 149 -19.81 -9.73 -14.47
C CYS A 149 -20.83 -10.35 -15.42
N LEU A 150 -21.70 -9.54 -16.03
CA LEU A 150 -22.70 -10.02 -17.00
C LEU A 150 -22.05 -10.60 -18.25
N SER A 151 -21.03 -9.95 -18.80
CA SER A 151 -20.37 -10.41 -20.03
C SER A 151 -19.57 -11.69 -19.84
N ALA A 152 -18.93 -11.86 -18.67
CA ALA A 152 -18.17 -13.06 -18.34
C ALA A 152 -19.00 -14.14 -17.63
N GLU A 153 -20.29 -13.88 -17.41
CA GLU A 153 -21.16 -14.73 -16.58
C GLU A 153 -20.53 -15.00 -15.18
N ALA A 154 -19.79 -14.02 -14.66
CA ALA A 154 -19.04 -14.14 -13.42
C ALA A 154 -19.89 -13.75 -12.21
N LYS A 155 -19.62 -14.40 -11.06
CA LYS A 155 -20.36 -14.11 -9.81
C LYS A 155 -19.94 -12.79 -9.17
N SER A 156 -18.66 -12.44 -9.30
CA SER A 156 -18.09 -11.22 -8.74
C SER A 156 -16.90 -10.72 -9.56
N VAL A 157 -16.58 -9.44 -9.39
CA VAL A 157 -15.43 -8.75 -9.96
C VAL A 157 -14.76 -7.91 -8.87
N THR A 158 -13.42 -7.91 -8.87
CA THR A 158 -12.60 -6.96 -8.11
C THR A 158 -11.88 -6.06 -9.10
N LEU A 159 -12.37 -4.84 -9.27
CA LEU A 159 -11.81 -3.87 -10.19
C LEU A 159 -10.61 -3.18 -9.55
N LYS A 160 -9.42 -3.32 -10.13
CA LYS A 160 -8.18 -2.70 -9.65
C LYS A 160 -8.12 -1.24 -10.09
N LEU A 161 -8.03 -0.31 -9.14
CA LEU A 161 -8.06 1.15 -9.34
C LEU A 161 -6.71 1.84 -9.04
N GLY A 162 -5.62 1.07 -8.92
CA GLY A 162 -4.29 1.62 -8.64
C GLY A 162 -4.22 2.26 -7.25
N GLU A 163 -3.84 3.55 -7.19
CA GLU A 163 -3.70 4.30 -5.93
C GLU A 163 -5.04 4.53 -5.20
N GLN A 164 -6.17 4.33 -5.88
CA GLN A 164 -7.50 4.41 -5.27
C GLN A 164 -7.96 3.10 -4.63
N GLY A 165 -7.13 2.05 -4.69
CA GLY A 165 -7.43 0.73 -4.13
C GLY A 165 -8.21 -0.17 -5.09
N VAL A 166 -9.29 -0.77 -4.61
CA VAL A 166 -10.11 -1.73 -5.37
C VAL A 166 -11.60 -1.48 -5.16
N LEU A 167 -12.39 -1.72 -6.21
CA LEU A 167 -13.86 -1.78 -6.13
C LEU A 167 -14.31 -3.24 -6.22
N LEU A 168 -15.01 -3.69 -5.19
CA LEU A 168 -15.61 -5.03 -5.08
C LEU A 168 -17.05 -4.95 -5.58
N HIS A 169 -17.43 -5.83 -6.48
CA HIS A 169 -18.79 -5.87 -7.00
C HIS A 169 -19.21 -7.32 -7.29
N GLY A 170 -20.38 -7.75 -6.83
CA GLY A 170 -20.79 -9.13 -7.04
C GLY A 170 -22.17 -9.45 -6.50
N ARG A 171 -22.63 -10.68 -6.79
CA ARG A 171 -23.85 -11.23 -6.21
C ARG A 171 -23.53 -12.04 -4.97
N TRP A 172 -23.91 -11.52 -3.81
CA TRP A 172 -23.89 -12.27 -2.55
C TRP A 172 -25.33 -12.41 -2.06
N GLY A 173 -25.93 -13.59 -2.26
CA GLY A 173 -27.37 -13.77 -2.07
C GLY A 173 -28.17 -13.41 -3.31
N LYS A 174 -29.22 -12.60 -3.17
CA LYS A 174 -30.13 -12.25 -4.28
C LYS A 174 -29.78 -10.95 -4.99
N ASP A 175 -29.13 -10.02 -4.28
CA ASP A 175 -28.90 -8.66 -4.74
C ASP A 175 -27.44 -8.45 -5.18
N TRP A 176 -27.24 -7.41 -5.98
CA TRP A 176 -25.89 -6.93 -6.31
C TRP A 176 -25.40 -6.03 -5.18
N GLU A 177 -24.21 -6.31 -4.69
CA GLU A 177 -23.53 -5.49 -3.68
C GLU A 177 -22.28 -4.87 -4.30
N THR A 178 -21.94 -3.68 -3.84
CA THR A 178 -20.75 -2.94 -4.29
C THR A 178 -20.14 -2.19 -3.13
N ASP A 179 -18.81 -2.18 -3.06
CA ASP A 179 -18.07 -1.24 -2.23
C ASP A 179 -16.62 -1.10 -2.68
N GLN A 180 -15.86 -0.30 -1.94
CA GLN A 180 -14.51 0.07 -2.24
C GLN A 180 -13.62 -0.10 -1.01
N ILE A 181 -12.47 -0.72 -1.22
CA ILE A 181 -11.39 -0.73 -0.24
C ILE A 181 -10.31 0.24 -0.76
N PRO A 182 -9.97 1.31 -0.04
CA PRO A 182 -8.92 2.24 -0.46
C PRO A 182 -7.56 1.53 -0.49
N ALA A 183 -6.58 2.12 -1.17
CA ALA A 183 -5.21 1.62 -1.09
C ALA A 183 -4.73 1.67 0.36
N LEU A 184 -4.30 0.52 0.89
CA LEU A 184 -3.92 0.39 2.30
C LEU A 184 -2.45 0.74 2.56
N ASN A 185 -1.67 1.00 1.51
CA ASN A 185 -0.28 1.43 1.62
C ASN A 185 -0.17 2.93 1.27
N SER A 186 0.31 3.74 2.21
CA SER A 186 0.50 5.19 2.09
C SER A 186 1.85 5.60 1.46
N ALA A 187 2.82 4.69 1.39
CA ALA A 187 4.18 4.92 0.93
C ALA A 187 4.65 3.82 -0.07
N PRO A 188 4.11 3.81 -1.31
CA PRO A 188 4.42 2.77 -2.28
C PRO A 188 5.86 2.83 -2.79
N HIS A 189 6.54 1.69 -2.82
CA HIS A 189 7.92 1.55 -3.31
C HIS A 189 8.02 0.91 -4.70
N ASP A 190 7.33 -0.22 -4.96
CA ASP A 190 7.28 -0.87 -6.28
C ASP A 190 5.93 -1.58 -6.47
N VAL A 191 5.21 -1.25 -7.55
CA VAL A 191 3.88 -1.83 -7.83
C VAL A 191 3.94 -3.22 -8.48
N ALA A 192 5.13 -3.73 -8.79
CA ALA A 192 5.29 -5.04 -9.40
C ALA A 192 4.75 -6.15 -8.48
N GLY A 193 3.94 -7.06 -9.04
CA GLY A 193 3.39 -8.21 -8.31
C GLY A 193 2.16 -7.91 -7.44
N ALA A 194 1.80 -6.63 -7.24
CA ALA A 194 0.67 -6.25 -6.38
C ALA A 194 -0.66 -6.87 -6.83
N GLY A 195 -0.91 -6.89 -8.14
CA GLY A 195 -2.11 -7.52 -8.72
C GLY A 195 -2.14 -9.04 -8.55
N ASP A 196 -0.98 -9.70 -8.63
CA ASP A 196 -0.86 -11.16 -8.45
C ASP A 196 -1.12 -11.54 -6.99
N CYS A 197 -0.53 -10.79 -6.05
CA CYS A 197 -0.77 -10.99 -4.61
C CYS A 197 -2.24 -10.74 -4.24
N LEU A 198 -2.85 -9.69 -4.78
CA LEU A 198 -4.27 -9.40 -4.60
C LEU A 198 -5.13 -10.58 -5.11
N LEU A 199 -4.90 -11.01 -6.35
CA LEU A 199 -5.61 -12.13 -6.97
C LEU A 199 -5.51 -13.39 -6.09
N VAL A 200 -4.31 -13.80 -5.72
CA VAL A 200 -4.08 -15.05 -4.98
C VAL A 200 -4.70 -14.99 -3.59
N ALA A 201 -4.46 -13.92 -2.83
CA ALA A 201 -4.98 -13.80 -1.46
C ALA A 201 -6.51 -13.71 -1.42
N THR A 202 -7.14 -12.93 -2.31
CA THR A 202 -8.60 -12.88 -2.45
C THR A 202 -9.15 -14.24 -2.82
N SER A 203 -8.54 -14.93 -3.79
CA SER A 203 -9.00 -16.24 -4.26
C SER A 203 -8.95 -17.28 -3.14
N MET A 204 -7.84 -17.35 -2.39
CA MET A 204 -7.68 -18.29 -1.28
C MET A 204 -8.70 -18.02 -0.17
N ALA A 205 -8.92 -16.76 0.19
CA ALA A 205 -9.91 -16.36 1.19
C ALA A 205 -11.33 -16.81 0.79
N MET A 206 -11.73 -16.55 -0.46
CA MET A 206 -13.02 -17.02 -0.98
C MET A 206 -13.11 -18.54 -0.90
N THR A 207 -12.06 -19.26 -1.30
CA THR A 207 -11.94 -20.73 -1.26
C THR A 207 -12.27 -21.32 0.11
N VAL A 208 -11.77 -20.71 1.18
CA VAL A 208 -12.05 -21.18 2.55
C VAL A 208 -13.36 -20.65 3.15
N GLY A 209 -14.16 -19.92 2.38
CA GLY A 209 -15.52 -19.51 2.75
C GLY A 209 -15.66 -18.05 3.23
N ALA A 210 -14.62 -17.22 3.08
CA ALA A 210 -14.71 -15.80 3.40
C ALA A 210 -15.72 -15.09 2.49
N ASN A 211 -16.39 -14.07 3.02
CA ASN A 211 -17.31 -13.24 2.24
C ASN A 211 -16.54 -12.24 1.34
N MET A 212 -17.27 -11.46 0.53
CA MET A 212 -16.67 -10.51 -0.42
C MET A 212 -15.69 -9.54 0.25
N TRP A 213 -16.08 -9.05 1.41
CA TRP A 213 -15.40 -8.03 2.18
C TRP A 213 -14.12 -8.54 2.80
N GLU A 214 -14.22 -9.69 3.46
CA GLU A 214 -13.09 -10.39 4.06
C GLU A 214 -12.07 -10.77 2.99
N SER A 215 -12.56 -11.28 1.86
CA SER A 215 -11.71 -11.68 0.73
C SER A 215 -11.01 -10.48 0.10
N GLY A 216 -11.78 -9.42 -0.19
CA GLY A 216 -11.24 -8.17 -0.75
C GLY A 216 -10.24 -7.50 0.18
N LEU A 217 -10.50 -7.49 1.49
CA LEU A 217 -9.58 -6.94 2.48
C LEU A 217 -8.26 -7.72 2.54
N LEU A 218 -8.32 -9.06 2.58
CA LEU A 218 -7.11 -9.88 2.56
C LEU A 218 -6.30 -9.69 1.25
N GLY A 219 -7.00 -9.58 0.12
CA GLY A 219 -6.40 -9.20 -1.16
C GLY A 219 -5.69 -7.84 -1.11
N SER A 220 -6.38 -6.81 -0.61
CA SER A 220 -5.83 -5.45 -0.49
C SER A 220 -4.66 -5.37 0.49
N LEU A 221 -4.67 -6.13 1.59
CA LEU A 221 -3.54 -6.23 2.51
C LEU A 221 -2.33 -6.89 1.84
N ALA A 222 -2.54 -7.99 1.10
CA ALA A 222 -1.47 -8.62 0.35
C ALA A 222 -0.86 -7.65 -0.70
N ALA A 223 -1.71 -6.91 -1.41
CA ALA A 223 -1.27 -5.88 -2.34
C ALA A 223 -0.46 -4.78 -1.63
N ALA A 224 -0.92 -4.30 -0.47
CA ALA A 224 -0.24 -3.27 0.30
C ALA A 224 1.15 -3.69 0.77
N ILE A 225 1.29 -4.93 1.26
CA ILE A 225 2.58 -5.53 1.65
C ILE A 225 3.54 -5.57 0.46
N GLN A 226 3.04 -6.00 -0.70
CA GLN A 226 3.84 -6.14 -1.91
C GLN A 226 4.27 -4.80 -2.48
N VAL A 227 3.39 -3.78 -2.42
CA VAL A 227 3.69 -2.43 -2.90
C VAL A 227 4.72 -1.72 -2.01
N GLY A 228 4.77 -2.07 -0.72
CA GLY A 228 5.72 -1.50 0.25
C GLY A 228 7.17 -1.99 0.14
N ARG A 229 7.50 -2.85 -0.83
CA ARG A 229 8.84 -3.42 -1.00
C ARG A 229 9.31 -3.32 -2.45
N VAL A 230 10.62 -3.48 -2.67
CA VAL A 230 11.19 -3.54 -4.02
C VAL A 230 11.25 -4.98 -4.51
N GLY A 231 10.84 -5.19 -5.77
CA GLY A 231 10.85 -6.52 -6.40
C GLY A 231 9.64 -7.38 -6.04
N ASN A 232 9.61 -8.61 -6.53
CA ASN A 232 8.47 -9.54 -6.38
C ASN A 232 8.87 -10.71 -5.47
N THR A 233 8.76 -10.51 -4.15
CA THR A 233 9.13 -11.52 -3.15
C THR A 233 7.85 -12.13 -2.58
N PRO A 234 7.73 -13.46 -2.46
CA PRO A 234 6.53 -14.08 -1.90
C PRO A 234 6.20 -13.56 -0.49
N ILE A 235 4.91 -13.29 -0.27
CA ILE A 235 4.39 -12.83 1.02
C ILE A 235 4.22 -14.03 1.95
N THR A 236 4.69 -13.88 3.19
CA THR A 236 4.53 -14.90 4.24
C THR A 236 3.24 -14.68 5.04
N GLN A 237 2.75 -15.76 5.68
CA GLN A 237 1.61 -15.69 6.58
C GLN A 237 1.82 -14.70 7.74
N ASN A 238 3.04 -14.64 8.28
CA ASN A 238 3.38 -13.74 9.39
C ASN A 238 3.28 -12.27 8.97
N GLU A 239 3.69 -11.92 7.75
CA GLU A 239 3.55 -10.56 7.22
C GLU A 239 2.08 -10.17 7.06
N LEU A 240 1.24 -11.06 6.53
CA LEU A 240 -0.20 -10.82 6.44
C LEU A 240 -0.86 -10.65 7.81
N LEU A 241 -0.51 -11.51 8.77
CA LEU A 241 -1.01 -11.41 10.14
C LEU A 241 -0.51 -10.13 10.83
N HIS A 242 0.73 -9.72 10.56
CA HIS A 242 1.29 -8.48 11.06
C HIS A 242 0.48 -7.29 10.53
N GLU A 243 0.29 -7.16 9.22
CA GLU A 243 -0.47 -6.06 8.62
C GLU A 243 -1.94 -6.03 9.04
N PHE A 244 -2.57 -7.19 9.16
CA PHE A 244 -3.95 -7.29 9.62
C PHE A 244 -4.11 -6.80 11.07
N ASN A 245 -3.18 -7.21 11.95
CA ASN A 245 -3.18 -6.77 13.34
C ASN A 245 -2.75 -5.31 13.49
N HIS A 246 -1.83 -4.85 12.64
CA HIS A 246 -1.44 -3.45 12.51
C HIS A 246 -2.69 -2.61 12.19
N SER A 247 -3.37 -2.89 11.07
CA SER A 247 -4.58 -2.20 10.64
C SER A 247 -5.68 -2.10 11.71
N LYS A 248 -5.84 -3.16 12.53
CA LYS A 248 -6.79 -3.16 13.67
C LYS A 248 -6.32 -2.30 14.86
N ARG A 249 -5.02 -2.20 15.10
CA ARG A 249 -4.43 -1.48 16.23
C ARG A 249 -4.28 0.02 15.95
N THR A 250 -3.96 0.41 14.72
CA THR A 250 -3.77 1.81 14.32
C THR A 250 -5.06 2.62 14.49
N SER A 251 -6.23 2.07 14.10
CA SER A 251 -7.51 2.80 14.22
C SER A 251 -8.00 2.95 15.68
N ALA A 252 -7.72 1.98 16.55
CA ALA A 252 -8.22 1.95 17.92
C ALA A 252 -7.30 2.64 18.95
N ARG A 253 -5.97 2.62 18.75
CA ARG A 253 -5.00 3.18 19.73
C ARG A 253 -4.52 4.60 19.41
N VAL A 254 -4.49 5.01 18.14
CA VAL A 254 -4.03 6.37 17.81
C VAL A 254 -5.03 7.45 18.24
N GLY A 255 -6.32 7.09 18.36
CA GLY A 255 -7.38 8.02 18.76
C GLY A 255 -7.24 8.67 20.15
N GLY A 256 -6.34 8.17 21.02
CA GLY A 256 -6.00 8.76 22.32
C GLY A 256 -4.70 9.56 22.35
N VAL A 257 -3.87 9.50 21.29
CA VAL A 257 -2.61 10.26 21.25
C VAL A 257 -2.90 11.73 20.94
N ARG A 258 -2.25 12.62 21.68
CA ARG A 258 -2.33 14.08 21.51
C ARG A 258 -0.98 14.61 21.07
N ALA A 259 -0.96 15.68 20.28
CA ALA A 259 0.29 16.28 19.80
C ALA A 259 0.44 17.73 20.24
N VAL A 260 1.66 18.12 20.61
CA VAL A 260 2.04 19.53 20.77
C VAL A 260 3.04 19.89 19.66
N LEU A 261 2.71 20.91 18.89
CA LEU A 261 3.51 21.48 17.82
C LEU A 261 4.20 22.76 18.31
N LEU A 262 5.53 22.76 18.26
CA LEU A 262 6.34 23.92 18.64
C LEU A 262 6.49 24.90 17.48
N ALA A 263 5.73 25.98 17.53
CA ALA A 263 5.65 26.99 16.46
C ALA A 263 6.06 28.40 16.90
N ALA A 264 6.37 28.62 18.17
CA ALA A 264 6.71 29.93 18.74
C ALA A 264 8.06 30.55 18.27
N GLY A 265 8.85 29.84 17.45
CA GLY A 265 10.21 30.26 17.08
C GLY A 265 10.29 31.54 16.24
N LEU A 266 11.30 32.38 16.53
CA LEU A 266 11.57 33.64 15.81
C LEU A 266 12.00 33.49 14.35
N GLY A 267 12.39 32.28 13.93
CA GLY A 267 12.75 31.98 12.53
C GLY A 267 13.98 32.69 11.98
N THR A 268 14.86 33.23 12.84
CA THR A 268 15.93 34.19 12.46
C THR A 268 16.85 33.76 11.31
N ARG A 269 17.08 32.46 11.12
CA ARG A 269 17.93 31.92 10.04
C ARG A 269 17.30 32.01 8.63
N LEU A 270 15.99 32.22 8.55
CA LEU A 270 15.25 32.33 7.28
C LEU A 270 14.89 33.78 6.93
N ARG A 271 15.47 34.76 7.63
CA ARG A 271 15.31 36.17 7.26
C ARG A 271 15.86 36.42 5.84
N PRO A 272 15.22 37.31 5.05
CA PRO A 272 14.15 38.23 5.43
C PRO A 272 12.73 37.62 5.34
N LEU A 273 12.57 36.36 4.90
CA LEU A 273 11.25 35.76 4.72
C LEU A 273 10.42 35.78 6.02
N THR A 274 11.10 35.53 7.15
CA THR A 274 10.45 35.51 8.46
C THR A 274 10.20 36.89 9.07
N ASP A 275 10.55 37.99 8.39
CA ASP A 275 10.25 39.34 8.87
C ASP A 275 8.76 39.66 8.74
N THR A 276 8.06 39.00 7.79
CA THR A 276 6.63 39.17 7.55
C THR A 276 5.82 37.91 7.83
N VAL A 277 6.38 36.72 7.66
CA VAL A 277 5.68 35.43 7.82
C VAL A 277 6.29 34.61 8.96
N PRO A 278 5.53 34.12 9.95
CA PRO A 278 6.08 33.24 10.99
C PRO A 278 6.60 31.94 10.36
N LYS A 279 7.69 31.38 10.91
CA LYS A 279 8.40 30.24 10.28
C LYS A 279 7.50 29.04 10.02
N CYS A 280 6.55 28.75 10.91
CA CYS A 280 5.58 27.67 10.74
C CYS A 280 4.60 27.90 9.58
N LEU A 281 4.42 29.12 9.08
CA LEU A 281 3.57 29.42 7.92
C LEU A 281 4.36 29.61 6.62
N VAL A 282 5.69 29.46 6.65
CA VAL A 282 6.49 29.51 5.43
C VAL A 282 6.07 28.37 4.49
N PRO A 283 5.75 28.67 3.21
CA PRO A 283 5.24 27.66 2.29
C PRO A 283 6.37 26.74 1.79
N ILE A 284 6.14 25.44 1.87
CA ILE A 284 6.95 24.40 1.24
C ILE A 284 6.16 23.84 0.07
N LYS A 285 6.67 24.01 -1.16
CA LYS A 285 5.98 23.63 -2.41
C LYS A 285 4.54 24.18 -2.50
N GLY A 286 4.32 25.41 -2.01
CA GLY A 286 3.03 26.08 -2.06
C GLY A 286 2.09 25.82 -0.87
N LYS A 287 2.51 25.01 0.12
CA LYS A 287 1.71 24.70 1.30
C LYS A 287 2.41 25.14 2.60
N PRO A 288 1.74 25.87 3.52
CA PRO A 288 2.30 26.22 4.82
C PRO A 288 2.84 25.01 5.59
N LEU A 289 4.01 25.16 6.23
CA LEU A 289 4.65 24.08 6.98
C LEU A 289 3.76 23.53 8.11
N LEU A 290 2.99 24.40 8.76
CA LEU A 290 2.02 24.02 9.80
C LEU A 290 0.93 23.10 9.25
N ASP A 291 0.42 23.38 8.05
CA ASP A 291 -0.61 22.54 7.42
C ASP A 291 -0.08 21.14 7.12
N ILE A 292 1.18 21.04 6.68
CA ILE A 292 1.83 19.75 6.43
C ILE A 292 1.86 18.92 7.72
N TRP A 293 2.24 19.53 8.85
CA TRP A 293 2.29 18.85 10.14
C TRP A 293 0.91 18.47 10.66
N VAL A 294 -0.03 19.42 10.67
CA VAL A 294 -1.38 19.19 11.19
C VAL A 294 -2.08 18.11 10.38
N GLU A 295 -2.03 18.18 9.05
CA GLU A 295 -2.63 17.14 8.23
C GLU A 295 -1.95 15.79 8.44
N SER A 296 -0.62 15.72 8.51
CA SER A 296 0.06 14.43 8.75
C SER A 296 -0.37 13.80 10.07
N LEU A 297 -0.55 14.61 11.11
CA LEU A 297 -1.08 14.16 12.42
C LEU A 297 -2.53 13.68 12.33
N LEU A 298 -3.41 14.46 11.67
CA LEU A 298 -4.81 14.10 11.51
C LEU A 298 -5.00 12.83 10.67
N HIS A 299 -4.24 12.67 9.59
CA HIS A 299 -4.23 11.46 8.76
C HIS A 299 -3.76 10.24 9.55
N ALA A 300 -2.83 10.40 10.50
CA ALA A 300 -2.43 9.33 11.41
C ALA A 300 -3.49 9.01 12.48
N GLY A 301 -4.49 9.89 12.67
CA GLY A 301 -5.58 9.70 13.64
C GLY A 301 -5.42 10.49 14.94
N VAL A 302 -4.44 11.40 15.04
CA VAL A 302 -4.26 12.30 16.20
C VAL A 302 -5.37 13.34 16.18
N LYS A 303 -6.30 13.27 17.14
CA LYS A 303 -7.53 14.08 17.12
C LYS A 303 -7.41 15.45 17.77
N ARG A 304 -6.38 15.66 18.59
CA ARG A 304 -6.18 16.88 19.38
C ARG A 304 -4.74 17.34 19.29
N ILE A 305 -4.57 18.56 18.81
CA ILE A 305 -3.27 19.18 18.57
C ILE A 305 -3.23 20.51 19.30
N LEU A 306 -2.14 20.80 20.00
CA LEU A 306 -1.87 22.10 20.62
C LEU A 306 -0.70 22.76 19.90
N VAL A 307 -0.84 24.01 19.51
CA VAL A 307 0.22 24.79 18.86
C VAL A 307 0.63 25.93 19.78
N ASN A 308 1.89 25.97 20.19
CA ASN A 308 2.38 27.11 20.97
C ASN A 308 2.82 28.27 20.06
N LEU A 309 2.47 29.49 20.45
CA LEU A 309 2.64 30.70 19.64
C LEU A 309 3.37 31.79 20.42
N HIS A 310 4.15 32.61 19.72
CA HIS A 310 4.78 33.80 20.30
C HIS A 310 4.96 34.88 19.23
N TYR A 311 5.89 34.67 18.29
CA TYR A 311 6.19 35.63 17.23
C TYR A 311 5.09 35.68 16.18
N LYS A 312 4.52 36.88 15.98
CA LYS A 312 3.40 37.12 15.02
C LYS A 312 2.25 36.12 15.19
N HIS A 313 1.91 35.80 16.45
CA HIS A 313 0.91 34.78 16.79
C HIS A 313 -0.43 35.01 16.08
N GLU A 314 -0.86 36.27 15.93
CA GLU A 314 -2.11 36.67 15.27
C GLU A 314 -2.25 36.05 13.86
N LEU A 315 -1.17 36.04 13.07
CA LEU A 315 -1.18 35.44 11.73
C LEU A 315 -1.40 33.93 11.76
N VAL A 316 -0.88 33.25 12.79
CA VAL A 316 -1.03 31.80 12.96
C VAL A 316 -2.43 31.47 13.47
N GLU A 317 -2.96 32.27 14.39
CA GLU A 317 -4.33 32.15 14.88
C GLU A 317 -5.34 32.34 13.76
N ASP A 318 -5.18 33.39 12.94
CA ASP A 318 -6.02 33.65 11.78
C ASP A 318 -5.94 32.51 10.76
N HIS A 319 -4.75 31.97 10.50
CA HIS A 319 -4.56 30.83 9.60
C HIS A 319 -5.31 29.59 10.09
N ILE A 320 -5.16 29.24 11.38
CA ILE A 320 -5.83 28.08 11.99
C ILE A 320 -7.36 28.28 11.99
N ALA A 321 -7.85 29.46 12.34
CA ALA A 321 -9.29 29.75 12.40
C ALA A 321 -9.99 29.59 11.04
N ASN A 322 -9.29 29.90 9.95
CA ASN A 322 -9.77 29.78 8.58
C ASN A 322 -9.50 28.41 7.94
N SER A 323 -8.89 27.48 8.67
CA SER A 323 -8.56 26.14 8.16
C SER A 323 -9.72 25.16 8.31
N ALA A 324 -9.65 24.05 7.57
CA ALA A 324 -10.57 22.92 7.73
C ALA A 324 -10.39 22.16 9.07
N TYR A 325 -9.27 22.37 9.75
CA TYR A 325 -8.88 21.63 10.96
C TYR A 325 -9.05 22.43 12.27
N ARG A 326 -9.70 23.60 12.20
CA ARG A 326 -9.83 24.54 13.33
C ARG A 326 -10.38 23.91 14.62
N ASP A 327 -11.25 22.91 14.51
CA ASP A 327 -11.89 22.26 15.66
C ASP A 327 -11.00 21.20 16.33
N GLN A 328 -9.89 20.82 15.68
CA GLN A 328 -8.92 19.83 16.18
C GLN A 328 -7.64 20.48 16.75
N VAL A 329 -7.43 21.77 16.48
CA VAL A 329 -6.23 22.51 16.87
C VAL A 329 -6.55 23.58 17.90
N GLU A 330 -5.90 23.49 19.06
CA GLU A 330 -5.88 24.52 20.10
C GLU A 330 -4.59 25.34 19.99
N THR A 331 -4.66 26.62 20.32
CA THR A 331 -3.47 27.49 20.37
C THR A 331 -3.18 27.91 21.81
N VAL A 332 -1.91 28.07 22.13
CA VAL A 332 -1.47 28.65 23.41
C VAL A 332 -0.44 29.74 23.13
N PHE A 333 -0.74 30.97 23.55
CA PHE A 333 0.18 32.09 23.43
C PHE A 333 1.15 32.11 24.62
N GLU A 334 2.44 32.19 24.34
CA GLU A 334 3.52 32.35 25.31
C GLU A 334 4.01 33.81 25.26
N PRO A 335 3.72 34.64 26.27
CA PRO A 335 4.21 36.03 26.29
C PRO A 335 5.74 36.13 26.30
N GLU A 336 6.40 35.15 26.92
CA GLU A 336 7.85 34.97 26.92
C GLU A 336 8.18 33.58 26.39
N LEU A 337 9.26 33.45 25.61
CA LEU A 337 9.68 32.16 25.07
C LEU A 337 10.15 31.23 26.19
N LEU A 338 9.38 30.19 26.47
CA LEU A 338 9.67 29.23 27.56
C LEU A 338 10.74 28.19 27.18
N GLY A 339 11.08 28.12 25.90
CA GLY A 339 11.94 27.09 25.34
C GLY A 339 11.27 25.70 25.33
N THR A 340 11.91 24.74 24.68
CA THR A 340 11.36 23.39 24.44
C THR A 340 10.93 22.67 25.73
N ALA A 341 11.76 22.67 26.77
CA ALA A 341 11.37 22.02 28.03
C ALA A 341 10.29 22.82 28.79
N GLY A 342 10.37 24.16 28.78
CA GLY A 342 9.43 25.02 29.49
C GLY A 342 8.02 24.94 28.90
N THR A 343 7.89 24.95 27.57
CA THR A 343 6.61 24.76 26.88
C THR A 343 5.99 23.40 27.23
N LEU A 344 6.78 22.32 27.27
CA LEU A 344 6.28 21.00 27.64
C LEU A 344 5.72 21.00 29.08
N VAL A 345 6.47 21.56 30.03
CA VAL A 345 6.04 21.61 31.44
C VAL A 345 4.79 22.45 31.62
N ALA A 346 4.71 23.61 30.96
CA ALA A 346 3.57 24.51 31.03
C ALA A 346 2.27 23.89 30.46
N ASN A 347 2.41 23.01 29.48
CA ASN A 347 1.27 22.42 28.76
C ASN A 347 1.08 20.92 29.03
N ARG A 348 1.74 20.34 30.04
CA ARG A 348 1.69 18.89 30.32
C ARG A 348 0.27 18.36 30.52
N ASP A 349 -0.61 19.18 31.10
CA ASP A 349 -1.99 18.78 31.42
C ASP A 349 -2.84 18.59 30.14
N PHE A 350 -2.41 19.16 29.00
CA PHE A 350 -3.01 18.93 27.69
C PHE A 350 -3.04 17.43 27.33
N PHE A 351 -2.03 16.66 27.74
CA PHE A 351 -1.92 15.24 27.47
C PHE A 351 -2.88 14.39 28.32
N LYS A 352 -3.46 14.92 29.40
CA LYS A 352 -4.40 14.21 30.28
C LYS A 352 -3.88 12.86 30.82
N GLY A 353 -2.57 12.72 30.97
CA GLY A 353 -1.94 11.47 31.40
C GLY A 353 -1.86 10.38 30.33
N GLU A 354 -2.18 10.69 29.08
CA GLU A 354 -2.02 9.81 27.92
C GLU A 354 -0.65 10.01 27.26
N ASP A 355 -0.23 9.06 26.42
CA ASP A 355 0.97 9.22 25.59
C ASP A 355 0.81 10.41 24.63
N GLY A 356 1.89 11.16 24.44
CA GLY A 356 1.88 12.43 23.72
C GLY A 356 3.02 12.57 22.72
N MET A 357 2.74 13.21 21.59
CA MET A 357 3.77 13.63 20.63
C MET A 357 4.21 15.06 20.90
N TYR A 358 5.51 15.30 20.79
CA TYR A 358 6.12 16.61 20.99
C TYR A 358 7.04 16.94 19.82
N ILE A 359 6.63 17.89 18.97
CA ILE A 359 7.19 18.05 17.63
C ILE A 359 7.66 19.49 17.42
N HIS A 360 8.87 19.64 16.88
CA HIS A 360 9.35 20.93 16.36
C HIS A 360 8.69 21.24 15.01
N ALA A 361 7.65 22.06 15.00
CA ALA A 361 6.85 22.37 13.81
C ALA A 361 7.55 23.32 12.82
N ASP A 362 8.82 23.62 13.07
CA ASP A 362 9.66 24.48 12.26
C ASP A 362 10.73 23.70 11.46
N ASN A 363 10.72 22.37 11.57
CA ASN A 363 11.50 21.46 10.74
C ASN A 363 10.55 20.71 9.80
N TYR A 364 10.83 20.76 8.50
CA TYR A 364 10.16 19.88 7.56
C TYR A 364 10.74 18.48 7.68
N SER A 365 9.88 17.47 7.80
CA SER A 365 10.28 16.08 7.88
C SER A 365 9.24 15.20 7.20
N GLU A 366 9.70 14.32 6.32
CA GLU A 366 8.87 13.27 5.74
C GLU A 366 8.96 12.06 6.67
N VAL A 367 7.97 11.88 7.53
CA VAL A 367 7.91 10.79 8.52
C VAL A 367 6.52 10.16 8.53
N ASP A 368 6.47 8.83 8.62
CA ASP A 368 5.24 8.11 8.88
C ASP A 368 4.89 8.22 10.37
N ILE A 369 3.96 9.12 10.69
CA ILE A 369 3.49 9.38 12.06
C ILE A 369 2.82 8.15 12.66
N SER A 370 2.06 7.39 11.87
CA SER A 370 1.38 6.18 12.33
C SER A 370 2.38 5.13 12.79
N GLN A 371 3.44 4.93 12.00
CA GLN A 371 4.54 4.03 12.34
C GLN A 371 5.29 4.51 13.60
N LEU A 372 5.55 5.80 13.73
CA LEU A 372 6.23 6.36 14.91
C LEU A 372 5.43 6.13 16.20
N ILE A 373 4.11 6.35 16.16
CA ILE A 373 3.21 6.09 17.29
C ILE A 373 3.22 4.60 17.64
N GLU A 374 3.21 3.72 16.64
CA GLU A 374 3.27 2.28 16.88
C GLU A 374 4.58 1.85 17.54
N LEU A 375 5.72 2.32 17.02
CA LEU A 375 7.03 2.05 17.62
C LEU A 375 7.06 2.53 19.07
N HIS A 376 6.43 3.66 19.36
CA HIS A 376 6.28 4.15 20.73
C HIS A 376 5.45 3.20 21.59
N ILE A 377 4.31 2.74 21.11
CA ILE A 377 3.45 1.81 21.86
C ILE A 377 4.14 0.45 22.10
N GLN A 378 4.93 -0.02 21.15
CA GLN A 378 5.63 -1.31 21.21
C GLN A 378 7.02 -1.24 21.89
N ARG A 379 7.45 -0.04 22.30
CA ARG A 379 8.78 0.16 22.88
C ARG A 379 9.02 -0.75 24.10
N PRO A 380 10.27 -1.13 24.38
CA PRO A 380 10.62 -1.81 25.63
C PRO A 380 10.11 -1.02 26.83
N LYS A 381 9.55 -1.71 27.85
CA LYS A 381 8.89 -1.04 28.99
C LYS A 381 9.81 -0.12 29.81
N ASN A 382 11.12 -0.32 29.72
CA ASN A 382 12.14 0.51 30.35
C ASN A 382 12.48 1.79 29.54
N CYS A 383 11.96 1.92 28.31
CA CYS A 383 12.14 3.12 27.49
C CYS A 383 11.03 4.13 27.78
N LEU A 384 11.40 5.29 28.30
CA LEU A 384 10.45 6.35 28.66
C LEU A 384 9.87 7.05 27.43
N MET A 385 10.67 7.24 26.40
CA MET A 385 10.30 7.99 25.19
C MET A 385 10.81 7.31 23.93
N THR A 386 10.20 7.65 22.80
CA THR A 386 10.67 7.30 21.46
C THR A 386 11.08 8.59 20.76
N MET A 387 12.24 8.59 20.12
CA MET A 387 12.80 9.76 19.46
C MET A 387 12.95 9.51 17.97
N LEU A 388 12.50 10.44 17.14
CA LEU A 388 12.75 10.43 15.72
C LEU A 388 14.20 10.85 15.44
N ALA A 389 14.93 10.02 14.70
CA ALA A 389 16.30 10.29 14.28
C ALA A 389 16.43 10.11 12.76
N PHE A 390 17.46 10.72 12.18
CA PHE A 390 17.80 10.59 10.77
C PHE A 390 19.26 10.21 10.59
N ARG A 391 19.60 9.60 9.44
CA ARG A 391 20.98 9.32 9.06
C ARG A 391 21.53 10.51 8.28
N THR A 392 22.77 10.89 8.56
CA THR A 392 23.47 11.98 7.86
C THR A 392 24.87 11.55 7.48
N ASP A 393 25.33 12.00 6.32
CA ASP A 393 26.72 11.85 5.86
C ASP A 393 27.64 12.94 6.42
N THR A 394 27.08 13.92 7.15
CA THR A 394 27.81 15.04 7.77
C THR A 394 27.63 15.07 9.30
N PRO A 395 28.14 14.04 10.01
CA PRO A 395 27.93 13.88 11.46
C PRO A 395 28.39 15.09 12.30
N GLN A 396 29.36 15.87 11.82
CA GLN A 396 29.89 17.07 12.47
C GLN A 396 28.83 18.17 12.66
N THR A 397 27.73 18.11 11.93
CA THR A 397 26.68 19.14 11.95
C THR A 397 25.56 18.84 12.93
N CYS A 398 25.54 17.63 13.51
CA CYS A 398 24.44 17.09 14.32
C CYS A 398 24.97 16.43 15.60
N GLY A 399 24.08 16.15 16.54
CA GLY A 399 24.38 15.20 17.62
C GLY A 399 24.39 13.77 17.08
N ILE A 400 25.27 12.92 17.62
CA ILE A 400 25.40 11.51 17.23
C ILE A 400 24.76 10.61 18.29
N LEU A 401 24.00 9.63 17.82
CA LEU A 401 23.30 8.66 18.67
C LEU A 401 23.98 7.30 18.57
N GLU A 402 24.29 6.70 19.70
CA GLU A 402 24.76 5.32 19.83
C GLU A 402 23.57 4.46 20.26
N LEU A 403 23.21 3.49 19.41
CA LEU A 403 22.08 2.59 19.62
C LEU A 403 22.60 1.17 19.83
N ASP A 404 21.85 0.35 20.58
CA ASP A 404 22.09 -1.10 20.63
C ASP A 404 21.42 -1.86 19.47
N ASP A 405 21.55 -3.18 19.47
CA ASP A 405 20.97 -4.08 18.45
C ASP A 405 19.43 -4.06 18.40
N GLN A 406 18.78 -3.52 19.44
CA GLN A 406 17.33 -3.34 19.52
C GLN A 406 16.89 -1.91 19.17
N ASN A 407 17.80 -1.07 18.67
CA ASN A 407 17.60 0.36 18.39
C ASN A 407 17.26 1.19 19.64
N VAL A 408 17.64 0.74 20.84
CA VAL A 408 17.49 1.52 22.07
C VAL A 408 18.70 2.45 22.21
N LEU A 409 18.44 3.73 22.49
CA LEU A 409 19.47 4.74 22.70
C LEU A 409 20.30 4.42 23.93
N GLN A 410 21.60 4.24 23.74
CA GLN A 410 22.57 4.00 24.80
C GLN A 410 23.30 5.30 25.19
N LYS A 411 23.73 6.08 24.20
CA LYS A 411 24.43 7.36 24.42
C LYS A 411 24.12 8.39 23.34
N MET A 412 24.20 9.66 23.72
CA MET A 412 24.13 10.80 22.82
C MET A 412 25.40 11.64 22.95
N TYR A 413 26.01 11.96 21.82
CA TYR A 413 27.18 12.83 21.72
C TYR A 413 26.75 14.14 21.09
N GLU A 414 26.94 15.26 21.80
CA GLU A 414 26.64 16.58 21.26
C GLU A 414 27.62 16.97 20.15
N LYS A 415 27.20 17.94 19.33
CA LYS A 415 28.00 18.51 18.26
C LYS A 415 29.27 19.13 18.83
N SER A 416 30.42 18.49 18.60
CA SER A 416 31.72 19.09 18.89
C SER A 416 32.13 20.02 17.75
N PRO A 417 32.57 21.26 18.01
CA PRO A 417 33.10 22.14 16.96
C PRO A 417 34.42 21.65 16.32
N GLU A 418 35.04 20.59 16.85
CA GLU A 418 36.42 20.19 16.52
C GLU A 418 36.62 18.76 15.95
N ASN A 419 35.59 18.08 15.44
CA ASN A 419 35.76 16.77 14.77
C ASN A 419 35.54 16.82 13.26
#